data_AF-A0A661USZ3-F1
#
_entry.id   AF-A0A661USZ3-F1
#
_cell.length_a   1.000
_cell.length_b   1.000
_cell.length_c   1.000
_cell.angle_alpha   90.00
_cell.angle_beta   90.00
_cell.angle_gamma   90.00
#
_symmetry.space_group_name_H-M   'P 1'
#
loop_
_entity.id
_entity.type
_entity.pdbx_description
1 polymer ?
#
loop_
_entity_poly.entity_id
_entity_poly.type
_entity_poly.pdbx_seq_one_letter_code
_entity_poly.pdbx_strand_id
1 'polypeptide(L)'
;CVDIDGKELGTFSVTQILDVKANNRTQLIKLKAPKNIAKKIVSFRIQKAEVSQQKETEIQYISDEEMVCLCERVTAKEIRNLIKKGITDMNQIKAITRAGMGPCGAKSCDNLIKQLLRQEGVLLGSIEPNTRRPIFVEVPLGKFANGKK
;
A
#
# COMPACT_ATOMS: atom_id res chain seq x y z
N CYS A 1 11.11 25.26 1.60
CA CYS A 1 12.04 24.43 0.80
C CYS A 1 12.83 23.53 1.72
N VAL A 2 13.17 22.32 1.26
CA VAL A 2 13.87 21.28 2.04
C VAL A 2 15.05 20.69 1.28
N ASP A 3 15.98 20.08 2.01
CA ASP A 3 17.09 19.29 1.47
C ASP A 3 16.70 17.82 1.21
N ILE A 4 17.70 17.00 0.81
CA ILE A 4 17.53 15.58 0.48
C ILE A 4 17.07 14.72 1.65
N ASP A 5 17.36 15.15 2.88
CA ASP A 5 16.95 14.47 4.11
C ASP A 5 15.58 14.99 4.62
N GLY A 6 14.96 15.93 3.88
CA GLY A 6 13.70 16.55 4.25
C GLY A 6 13.80 17.65 5.31
N LYS A 7 15.02 18.10 5.65
CA LYS A 7 15.25 19.17 6.63
C LYS A 7 14.93 20.52 6.02
N GLU A 8 14.30 21.39 6.82
CA GLU A 8 13.89 22.71 6.38
C GLU A 8 15.08 23.65 6.13
N LEU A 9 15.15 24.20 4.92
CA LEU A 9 16.14 25.19 4.50
C LEU A 9 15.58 26.63 4.53
N GLY A 10 14.27 26.77 4.71
CA GLY A 10 13.57 28.05 4.79
C GLY A 10 12.53 28.28 3.68
N THR A 11 11.91 29.46 3.72
CA THR A 11 10.86 29.90 2.80
C THR A 11 11.44 30.86 1.78
N PHE A 12 11.12 30.65 0.50
CA PHE A 12 11.64 31.42 -0.63
C PHE A 12 10.50 31.83 -1.55
N SER A 13 10.65 32.97 -2.22
CA SER A 13 9.65 33.44 -3.16
C SER A 13 9.76 32.70 -4.50
N VAL A 14 8.60 32.29 -5.01
CA VAL A 14 8.45 31.80 -6.38
C VAL A 14 8.48 32.98 -7.33
N THR A 15 9.41 32.97 -8.27
CA THR A 15 9.55 34.02 -9.28
C THR A 15 8.77 33.72 -10.55
N GLN A 16 8.60 32.43 -10.87
CA GLN A 16 7.94 32.04 -12.11
C GLN A 16 7.32 30.65 -11.96
N ILE A 17 6.13 30.48 -12.53
CA ILE A 17 5.47 29.19 -12.74
C ILE A 17 5.27 29.05 -14.25
N LEU A 18 5.72 27.94 -14.82
CA LEU A 18 5.70 27.67 -16.25
C LEU A 18 4.94 26.39 -16.52
N ASP A 19 3.83 26.52 -17.25
CA ASP A 19 3.10 25.38 -17.82
C ASP A 19 3.76 24.95 -19.13
N VAL A 20 4.49 23.82 -19.08
CA VAL A 20 5.17 23.29 -20.27
C VAL A 20 4.21 22.35 -21.00
N LYS A 21 3.65 22.78 -22.13
CA LYS A 21 2.69 22.00 -22.94
C LYS A 21 3.19 20.61 -23.35
N ALA A 22 4.50 20.44 -23.48
CA ALA A 22 5.12 19.15 -23.82
C ALA A 22 5.22 18.19 -22.63
N ASN A 23 5.10 18.66 -21.39
CA ASN A 23 5.16 17.83 -20.19
C ASN A 23 3.77 17.46 -19.71
N ASN A 24 3.65 16.25 -19.17
CA ASN A 24 2.39 15.61 -18.79
C ASN A 24 1.77 16.26 -17.52
N ARG A 25 1.24 17.48 -17.65
CA ARG A 25 0.67 18.32 -16.58
C ARG A 25 1.66 18.72 -15.47
N THR A 26 2.96 18.64 -15.71
CA THR A 26 3.99 19.05 -14.75
C THR A 26 4.34 20.52 -14.92
N GLN A 27 4.15 21.31 -13.85
CA GLN A 27 4.56 22.72 -13.81
C GLN A 27 6.03 22.84 -13.42
N LEU A 28 6.75 23.74 -14.09
CA LEU A 28 8.09 24.13 -13.67
C LEU A 28 8.01 25.38 -12.79
N ILE A 29 8.55 25.27 -11.58
CA ILE A 29 8.57 26.37 -10.60
C ILE A 29 9.99 26.88 -10.47
N LYS A 30 10.19 28.18 -10.71
CA LYS A 30 11.45 28.87 -10.41
C LYS A 30 11.28 29.64 -9.10
N LEU A 31 12.25 29.50 -8.22
CA LEU A 31 12.31 30.17 -6.92
C LEU A 31 13.64 30.89 -6.75
N LYS A 32 13.65 31.96 -5.96
CA LYS A 32 14.86 32.72 -5.65
C LYS A 32 15.38 32.36 -4.26
N ALA A 33 16.58 31.79 -4.20
CA ALA A 33 17.25 31.43 -2.95
C ALA A 33 18.72 31.92 -2.94
N PRO A 34 19.30 32.18 -1.75
CA PRO A 34 20.72 32.48 -1.59
C PRO A 34 21.63 31.40 -2.21
N LYS A 35 22.75 31.84 -2.83
CA LYS A 35 23.65 30.98 -3.61
C LYS A 35 24.23 29.80 -2.81
N ASN A 36 24.45 29.98 -1.50
CA ASN A 36 24.99 28.96 -0.60
C ASN A 36 24.02 27.78 -0.36
N ILE A 37 22.72 27.99 -0.49
CA ILE A 37 21.69 26.97 -0.26
C ILE A 37 20.92 26.56 -1.51
N ALA A 38 20.96 27.36 -2.58
CA ALA A 38 20.22 27.10 -3.82
C ALA A 38 20.46 25.70 -4.39
N LYS A 39 21.70 25.20 -4.33
CA LYS A 39 22.06 23.84 -4.80
C LYS A 39 21.64 22.70 -3.86
N LYS A 40 21.27 23.02 -2.61
CA LYS A 40 20.84 22.04 -1.60
C LYS A 40 19.32 21.83 -1.59
N ILE A 41 18.57 22.74 -2.21
CA ILE A 41 17.11 22.65 -2.28
C ILE A 41 16.74 21.57 -3.30
N VAL A 42 16.04 20.53 -2.85
CA VAL A 42 15.54 19.45 -3.73
C VAL A 42 14.02 19.43 -3.83
N SER A 43 13.32 20.02 -2.85
CA SER A 43 11.86 20.03 -2.80
C SER A 43 11.32 21.23 -2.02
N PHE A 44 10.01 21.44 -2.09
CA PHE A 44 9.29 22.50 -1.41
C PHE A 44 7.94 21.99 -0.93
N ARG A 45 7.40 22.62 0.12
CA ARG A 45 6.06 22.34 0.65
C ARG A 45 5.15 23.51 0.27
N ILE A 46 3.96 23.21 -0.24
CA ILE A 46 2.93 24.21 -0.56
C ILE A 46 1.90 24.27 0.56
N GLN A 47 1.46 23.12 1.06
CA GLN A 47 0.52 23.06 2.17
C GLN A 47 1.17 23.33 3.53
N LYS A 48 0.36 23.84 4.47
CA LYS A 48 0.74 23.99 5.88
C LYS A 48 1.08 22.64 6.51
N ALA A 49 1.92 22.65 7.54
CA ALA A 49 2.31 21.44 8.26
C ALA A 49 1.08 20.68 8.80
N GLU A 50 0.08 21.40 9.33
CA GLU A 50 -1.19 20.83 9.84
C GLU A 50 -1.91 19.93 8.83
N VAL A 51 -1.86 20.28 7.54
CA VAL A 51 -2.51 19.50 6.46
C VAL A 51 -1.75 18.20 6.17
N SER A 52 -0.43 18.20 6.41
CA SER A 52 0.44 17.06 6.18
C SER A 52 0.68 16.21 7.43
N GLN A 53 0.20 16.66 8.59
CA GLN A 53 0.23 15.85 9.81
C GLN A 53 -0.66 14.63 9.60
N GLN A 54 -0.17 13.47 10.03
CA GLN A 54 -1.02 12.29 10.14
C GLN A 54 -2.15 12.64 11.11
N LYS A 55 -3.37 12.75 10.58
CA LYS A 55 -4.55 12.78 11.44
C LYS A 55 -4.58 11.48 12.22
N GLU A 56 -4.85 11.57 13.52
CA GLU A 56 -5.32 10.43 14.30
C GLU A 56 -6.59 9.92 13.61
N THR A 57 -6.40 8.93 12.75
CA THR A 57 -7.50 8.35 12.01
C THR A 57 -8.10 7.31 12.92
N GLU A 58 -9.40 7.42 13.21
CA GLU A 58 -10.13 6.35 13.90
C GLU A 58 -9.86 5.04 13.16
N ILE A 59 -9.43 4.03 13.90
CA ILE A 59 -9.21 2.70 13.35
C ILE A 59 -10.58 2.17 12.92
N GLN A 60 -10.88 2.23 11.63
CA GLN A 60 -12.10 1.65 11.09
C GLN A 60 -12.00 0.13 11.18
N TYR A 61 -12.93 -0.48 11.92
CA TYR A 61 -13.08 -1.92 11.98
C TYR A 61 -13.79 -2.39 10.72
N ILE A 62 -13.27 -3.46 10.11
CA ILE A 62 -13.89 -4.12 8.96
C ILE A 62 -15.19 -4.76 9.45
N SER A 63 -16.36 -4.41 8.91
CA SER A 63 -17.62 -5.02 9.35
C SER A 63 -17.65 -6.52 9.01
N ASP A 64 -18.52 -7.29 9.65
CA ASP A 64 -18.61 -8.75 9.42
C ASP A 64 -19.06 -9.07 7.98
N GLU A 65 -19.89 -8.22 7.39
CA GLU A 65 -20.45 -8.36 6.05
C GLU A 65 -19.49 -7.92 4.93
N GLU A 66 -18.40 -7.24 5.28
CA GLU A 66 -17.43 -6.78 4.30
C GLU A 66 -16.69 -7.94 3.63
N MET A 67 -16.47 -7.80 2.32
CA MET A 67 -15.78 -8.80 1.52
C MET A 67 -14.28 -8.67 1.68
N VAL A 68 -13.65 -9.68 2.27
CA VAL A 68 -12.20 -9.77 2.43
C VAL A 68 -11.55 -10.30 1.16
N CYS A 69 -12.11 -11.36 0.56
CA CYS A 69 -11.63 -11.91 -0.70
C CYS A 69 -12.72 -11.81 -1.78
N LEU A 70 -12.59 -10.83 -2.67
CA LEU A 70 -13.55 -10.63 -3.77
C LEU A 70 -13.56 -11.77 -4.78
N CYS A 71 -12.39 -12.37 -5.07
CA CYS A 71 -12.29 -13.47 -6.03
C CYS A 71 -13.05 -14.71 -5.56
N GLU A 72 -12.96 -15.02 -4.27
CA GLU A 72 -13.51 -16.24 -3.67
C GLU A 72 -14.81 -16.01 -2.92
N ARG A 73 -15.25 -14.75 -2.89
CA ARG A 73 -16.44 -14.26 -2.19
C ARG A 73 -16.45 -14.63 -0.70
N VAL A 74 -15.35 -14.34 -0.01
CA VAL A 74 -15.18 -14.61 1.44
C VAL A 74 -15.35 -13.31 2.23
N THR A 75 -16.24 -13.33 3.22
CA THR A 75 -16.55 -12.23 4.14
C THR A 75 -15.59 -12.18 5.34
N ALA A 76 -15.54 -11.04 6.03
CA ALA A 76 -14.78 -10.90 7.28
C ALA A 76 -15.31 -11.82 8.40
N LYS A 77 -16.63 -12.00 8.47
CA LYS A 77 -17.27 -12.92 9.43
C LYS A 77 -16.76 -14.35 9.32
N GLU A 78 -16.64 -14.87 8.10
CA GLU A 78 -16.13 -16.23 7.86
C GLU A 78 -14.70 -16.39 8.39
N ILE A 79 -13.83 -15.41 8.11
CA ILE A 79 -12.46 -15.40 8.60
C ILE A 79 -12.42 -15.30 10.13
N ARG A 80 -13.17 -14.35 10.74
CA ARG A 80 -13.25 -14.20 12.21
C ARG A 80 -13.72 -15.47 12.91
N ASN A 81 -14.70 -16.16 12.33
CA ASN A 81 -15.19 -17.42 12.88
C ASN A 81 -14.09 -18.51 12.94
N LEU A 82 -13.14 -18.50 12.00
CA LEU A 82 -11.98 -19.39 12.04
C LEU A 82 -10.95 -18.94 13.08
N ILE A 83 -10.69 -17.64 13.17
CA ILE A 83 -9.77 -17.07 14.15
C ILE A 83 -10.25 -17.38 15.58
N LYS A 84 -11.55 -17.21 15.85
CA LYS A 84 -12.19 -17.55 17.14
C LYS A 84 -12.12 -19.04 17.47
N LYS A 85 -11.92 -19.91 16.48
CA LYS A 85 -11.65 -21.35 16.67
C LYS A 85 -10.16 -21.65 16.92
N GLY A 86 -9.32 -20.63 17.03
CA GLY A 86 -7.88 -20.74 17.29
C GLY A 86 -7.01 -20.82 16.02
N ILE A 87 -7.57 -20.60 14.83
CA ILE A 87 -6.80 -20.67 13.59
C ILE A 87 -6.06 -19.34 13.37
N THR A 88 -4.73 -19.37 13.45
CA THR A 88 -3.86 -18.22 13.18
C THR A 88 -2.95 -18.41 11.96
N ASP A 89 -2.99 -19.59 11.32
CA ASP A 89 -2.23 -19.92 10.12
C ASP A 89 -2.98 -19.51 8.85
N MET A 90 -2.35 -18.64 8.05
CA MET A 90 -2.90 -18.16 6.79
C MET A 90 -3.15 -19.29 5.78
N ASN A 91 -2.35 -20.36 5.81
CA ASN A 91 -2.52 -21.52 4.94
C ASN A 91 -3.74 -22.34 5.34
N GLN A 92 -4.06 -22.45 6.63
CA GLN A 92 -5.28 -23.10 7.11
C GLN A 92 -6.52 -22.29 6.73
N ILE A 93 -6.50 -20.97 6.96
CA ILE A 93 -7.59 -20.06 6.54
C ILE A 93 -7.84 -20.19 5.03
N LYS A 94 -6.76 -20.17 4.23
CA LYS A 94 -6.82 -20.37 2.78
C LYS A 94 -7.37 -21.74 2.40
N ALA A 95 -6.95 -22.81 3.07
CA ALA A 95 -7.44 -24.17 2.76
C ALA A 95 -8.94 -24.32 3.03
N ILE A 96 -9.45 -23.68 4.09
CA ILE A 96 -10.86 -23.78 4.49
C ILE A 96 -11.76 -22.87 3.65
N THR A 97 -11.34 -21.61 3.43
CA THR A 97 -12.20 -20.57 2.80
C THR A 97 -11.88 -20.33 1.33
N ARG A 98 -10.77 -20.88 0.84
CA ARG A 98 -10.13 -20.54 -0.45
C ARG A 98 -9.60 -19.11 -0.54
N ALA A 99 -9.76 -18.25 0.47
CA ALA A 99 -9.27 -16.88 0.42
C ALA A 99 -7.77 -16.83 0.07
N GLY A 100 -7.45 -16.14 -1.03
CA GLY A 100 -6.09 -16.09 -1.59
C GLY A 100 -5.80 -17.07 -2.73
N MET A 101 -6.75 -17.93 -3.11
CA MET A 101 -6.63 -18.85 -4.26
C MET A 101 -7.08 -18.26 -5.59
N GLY A 102 -7.75 -17.10 -5.58
CA GLY A 102 -8.21 -16.44 -6.79
C GLY A 102 -7.08 -15.93 -7.69
N PRO A 103 -7.40 -15.42 -8.89
CA PRO A 103 -6.43 -14.95 -9.89
C PRO A 103 -5.51 -13.83 -9.36
N CYS A 104 -5.97 -13.09 -8.35
CA CYS A 104 -5.15 -12.06 -7.71
C CYS A 104 -3.97 -12.63 -6.91
N GLY A 105 -3.97 -13.92 -6.53
CA GLY A 105 -2.91 -14.56 -5.76
C GLY A 105 -2.71 -13.92 -4.38
N ALA A 106 -3.81 -13.66 -3.67
CA ALA A 106 -3.84 -13.02 -2.35
C ALA A 106 -3.36 -11.56 -2.25
N LYS A 107 -3.03 -10.90 -3.37
CA LYS A 107 -2.53 -9.50 -3.38
C LYS A 107 -3.43 -8.50 -2.65
N SER A 108 -4.75 -8.71 -2.69
CA SER A 108 -5.73 -7.83 -2.06
C SER A 108 -6.12 -8.29 -0.65
N CYS A 109 -6.29 -9.59 -0.43
CA CYS A 109 -6.87 -10.11 0.81
C CYS A 109 -5.83 -10.48 1.89
N ASP A 110 -4.54 -10.67 1.56
CA ASP A 110 -3.53 -11.12 2.53
C ASP A 110 -3.37 -10.14 3.71
N ASN A 111 -3.28 -8.83 3.42
CA ASN A 111 -3.18 -7.81 4.46
C ASN A 111 -4.50 -7.64 5.24
N LEU A 112 -5.65 -7.80 4.59
CA LEU A 112 -6.95 -7.70 5.25
C LEU A 112 -7.15 -8.85 6.26
N ILE A 113 -6.77 -10.08 5.90
CA ILE A 113 -6.84 -11.22 6.82
C ILE A 113 -5.89 -11.01 8.01
N LYS A 114 -4.66 -10.52 7.77
CA LYS A 114 -3.73 -10.15 8.86
C LYS A 114 -4.28 -9.05 9.76
N GLN A 115 -5.00 -8.08 9.19
CA GLN A 115 -5.69 -7.05 9.97
C GLN A 115 -6.79 -7.65 10.84
N LEU A 116 -7.59 -8.59 10.31
CA LEU A 116 -8.61 -9.30 11.10
C LEU A 116 -7.97 -10.11 12.24
N LEU A 117 -6.89 -10.86 11.96
CA LEU A 117 -6.12 -11.57 12.99
C LEU A 117 -5.66 -10.61 14.10
N ARG A 118 -5.11 -9.44 13.73
CA ARG A 118 -4.71 -8.42 14.69
C ARG A 118 -5.89 -7.85 15.48
N GLN A 119 -7.03 -7.61 14.83
CA GLN A 119 -8.25 -7.13 15.50
C GLN A 119 -8.80 -8.14 16.52
N GLU A 120 -8.63 -9.44 16.26
CA GLU A 120 -8.95 -10.52 17.20
C GLU A 120 -7.83 -10.78 18.24
N GLY A 121 -6.81 -9.92 18.30
CA GLY A 121 -5.74 -9.96 19.32
C GLY A 121 -4.56 -10.89 18.99
N VAL A 122 -4.46 -11.41 17.77
CA VAL A 122 -3.33 -12.25 17.35
C VAL A 122 -2.11 -11.38 17.07
N LEU A 123 -0.98 -11.70 17.73
CA LEU A 123 0.29 -11.01 17.52
C LEU A 123 0.84 -11.30 16.12
N LEU A 124 1.42 -10.29 15.46
CA LEU A 124 1.97 -10.46 14.11
C LEU A 124 3.05 -11.55 14.02
N GLY A 125 3.83 -11.74 15.09
CA GLY A 125 4.88 -12.77 15.15
C GLY A 125 4.36 -14.19 15.26
N SER A 126 3.09 -14.40 15.63
CA SER A 126 2.47 -15.73 15.71
C SER A 126 1.61 -16.08 14.49
N ILE A 127 1.54 -15.20 13.49
CA ILE A 127 0.82 -15.45 12.24
C ILE A 127 1.76 -16.17 11.28
N GLU A 128 1.45 -17.43 10.98
CA GLU A 128 2.16 -18.16 9.93
C GLU A 128 1.72 -17.61 8.56
N PRO A 129 2.65 -17.08 7.73
CA PRO A 129 2.29 -16.47 6.46
C PRO A 129 1.90 -17.50 5.40
N ASN A 130 1.22 -17.03 4.35
CA ASN A 130 0.99 -17.84 3.15
C ASN A 130 2.32 -18.31 2.53
N THR A 131 2.40 -19.60 2.17
CA THR A 131 3.50 -20.10 1.36
C THR A 131 3.55 -19.37 0.01
N ARG A 132 4.68 -18.73 -0.28
CA ARG A 132 4.91 -18.04 -1.56
C ARG A 132 5.28 -19.05 -2.64
N ARG A 133 4.62 -18.97 -3.79
CA ARG A 133 4.94 -19.80 -4.96
C ARG A 133 5.70 -19.00 -6.01
N PRO A 134 6.54 -19.64 -6.85
CA PRO A 134 7.41 -18.93 -7.80
C PRO A 134 6.66 -18.02 -8.80
N ILE A 135 5.45 -18.42 -9.19
CA ILE A 135 4.62 -17.67 -10.14
C ILE A 135 3.72 -16.70 -9.35
N PHE A 136 4.07 -15.40 -9.38
CA PHE A 136 3.34 -14.35 -8.66
C PHE A 136 2.24 -13.67 -9.49
N VAL A 137 2.22 -13.90 -10.80
CA VAL A 137 1.21 -13.42 -11.76
C VAL A 137 0.82 -14.56 -12.69
N GLU A 138 -0.40 -14.52 -13.21
CA GLU A 138 -0.85 -15.49 -14.19
C GLU A 138 -0.05 -15.33 -15.50
N VAL A 139 0.44 -16.45 -16.02
CA VAL A 139 1.22 -16.49 -17.26
C VAL A 139 0.61 -17.58 -18.14
N PRO A 140 0.31 -17.30 -19.43
CA PRO A 140 -0.16 -18.32 -20.36
C PRO A 140 0.82 -19.49 -20.44
N LEU A 141 0.32 -20.72 -20.39
CA LEU A 141 1.16 -21.93 -20.35
C LEU A 141 2.16 -22.01 -21.53
N GLY A 142 1.75 -21.52 -22.71
CA GLY A 142 2.60 -21.47 -23.90
C GLY A 142 3.91 -20.70 -23.72
N LYS A 143 3.99 -19.76 -22.76
CA LYS A 143 5.24 -19.03 -22.45
C LYS A 143 6.30 -19.90 -21.79
N PHE A 144 5.90 -20.99 -21.12
CA PHE A 144 6.85 -21.93 -20.49
C PHE A 144 7.35 -23.00 -21.46
N ALA A 145 6.59 -23.32 -22.51
CA ALA A 145 6.88 -24.42 -23.44
C ALA A 145 7.84 -24.05 -24.59
N ASN A 146 8.79 -23.13 -24.38
CA ASN A 146 9.63 -22.56 -25.45
C ASN A 146 8.82 -21.96 -26.63
N GLY A 147 7.54 -21.65 -26.39
CA GLY A 147 6.56 -21.27 -27.41
C GLY A 147 6.78 -19.84 -27.88
N LYS A 148 7.23 -19.69 -29.13
CA LYS A 148 7.18 -18.42 -29.84
C LYS A 148 5.72 -17.98 -30.00
N LYS A 149 5.45 -16.78 -29.47
CA LYS A 149 4.20 -15.98 -29.43
C LYS A 149 3.09 -16.54 -28.55
#